data_AF-A0A8C0DS53-F1
#
_entry.id   AF-A0A8C0DS53-F1
#
_cell.length_a   1.000
_cell.length_b   1.000
_cell.length_c   1.000
_cell.angle_alpha   90.00
_cell.angle_beta   90.00
_cell.angle_gamma   90.00
#
_symmetry.space_group_name_H-M   'P 1'
#
loop_
_entity.id
_entity.type
_entity.pdbx_description
1 polymer ?
#
loop_
_entity_poly.entity_id
_entity_poly.type
_entity_poly.pdbx_seq_one_letter_code
_entity_poly.pdbx_strand_id
1 'polypeptide(L)'
;MLRVVSWNINGIRSPVQGVGYEEPSNCTAMAMGRILDKLDADIVCLQETKVTRDVLTEPLAIIEGCNSYFSFSRNRSGYSGVATFCKDSATPVAAEEGLSGLLATQNGDVGCYGNMDDFTQEELRALDSEGRALLTQHKICTWEGKEKTLTLINVYCPHADPGKPERLAFKMRFYRLLQIRAEALLAAGSHVIILGDLNTAHRPIDHWDAVNLECFEEDPGRKWMDHLLSNLGCQAGSHTGPFIDSYRYFHPKQKGAFTCWSTVSGARHLNYGSRLDYVLGDRTLVMDTFQASFLLPEVMGSDHCPVGAVLSVSSVPAKQCPPLCTRFLPEFAGTQLKILRFLVRLEQDPVFRQSALQLSNQTPVQMRQNKARVRSTRSRPSQAGSSRGQKNLMSYFQPSSSRPQASPNLELPSLGTLVTPKTSEEDVMASVVEGRAKASEAKNEKEVRTSFWKSLLGGPLPMPLCGGHREPCVMRTVKKPGPNLGRHFYMCARPQGPPTDPSSRCSFFLWSRPN
;
A
#
# COMPACT_ATOMS: atom_id res chain seq x y z
N MET A 1 -0.77 -6.92 26.98
CA MET A 1 0.05 -6.08 26.07
C MET A 1 -0.76 -5.88 24.82
N LEU A 2 -0.66 -4.70 24.21
CA LEU A 2 -1.29 -4.35 22.93
C LEU A 2 -0.18 -4.09 21.91
N ARG A 3 -0.21 -4.76 20.77
CA ARG A 3 0.77 -4.57 19.68
C ARG A 3 0.11 -3.91 18.47
N VAL A 4 0.69 -2.80 18.03
CA VAL A 4 0.20 -2.00 16.90
C VAL A 4 1.26 -1.96 15.80
N VAL A 5 0.84 -2.08 14.54
CA VAL A 5 1.72 -2.06 13.36
C VAL A 5 1.14 -1.11 12.31
N SER A 6 2.03 -0.39 11.61
CA SER A 6 1.72 0.44 10.45
C SER A 6 2.53 0.01 9.23
N TRP A 7 1.97 0.06 8.02
CA TRP A 7 2.69 -0.28 6.78
C TRP A 7 2.07 0.36 5.54
N ASN A 8 2.82 1.20 4.81
CA ASN A 8 2.47 1.51 3.42
C ASN A 8 2.65 0.26 2.57
N ILE A 9 1.53 -0.30 2.10
CA ILE A 9 1.50 -1.60 1.42
C ILE A 9 1.67 -1.48 -0.11
N ASN A 10 1.77 -0.26 -0.65
CA ASN A 10 1.88 0.05 -2.08
C ASN A 10 0.85 -0.73 -2.94
N GLY A 11 -0.42 -0.63 -2.54
CA GLY A 11 -1.55 -1.37 -3.08
C GLY A 11 -1.74 -2.72 -2.40
N ILE A 12 -2.88 -2.93 -1.73
CA ILE A 12 -3.17 -4.14 -0.94
C ILE A 12 -3.19 -5.43 -1.78
N ARG A 13 -3.35 -5.29 -3.10
CA ARG A 13 -3.30 -6.40 -4.08
C ARG A 13 -1.87 -6.73 -4.55
N SER A 14 -0.89 -5.84 -4.33
CA SER A 14 0.49 -6.00 -4.85
C SER A 14 1.27 -7.10 -4.12
N PRO A 15 1.28 -7.20 -2.76
CA PRO A 15 1.95 -8.30 -2.07
C PRO A 15 1.32 -9.67 -2.38
N VAL A 16 0.01 -9.71 -2.64
CA VAL A 16 -0.72 -10.93 -3.04
C VAL A 16 -0.15 -11.48 -4.36
N GLN A 17 0.15 -10.61 -5.33
CA GLN A 17 0.76 -10.98 -6.61
C GLN A 17 2.25 -11.36 -6.52
N GLY A 18 2.91 -11.06 -5.39
CA GLY A 18 4.27 -11.51 -5.11
C GLY A 18 4.36 -12.98 -4.69
N VAL A 19 3.24 -13.62 -4.33
CA VAL A 19 3.18 -15.01 -3.85
C VAL A 19 2.79 -15.96 -4.97
N GLY A 20 3.69 -16.13 -5.94
CA GLY A 20 3.66 -17.21 -6.92
C GLY A 20 2.76 -17.00 -8.15
N TYR A 21 3.27 -17.42 -9.31
CA TYR A 21 2.47 -17.74 -10.48
C TYR A 21 1.93 -19.18 -10.34
N GLU A 22 0.98 -19.42 -9.45
CA GLU A 22 0.16 -20.64 -9.38
C GLU A 22 -1.01 -20.45 -8.38
N GLU A 23 -2.11 -21.20 -8.59
CA GLU A 23 -3.39 -21.21 -7.86
C GLU A 23 -4.48 -20.13 -8.19
N PRO A 24 -5.76 -20.53 -8.36
CA PRO A 24 -6.84 -19.66 -8.85
C PRO A 24 -7.74 -19.03 -7.78
N SER A 25 -8.00 -17.72 -7.90
CA SER A 25 -9.12 -16.94 -7.32
C SER A 25 -9.32 -16.88 -5.78
N ASN A 26 -9.21 -17.97 -5.03
CA ASN A 26 -9.41 -17.99 -3.57
C ASN A 26 -8.19 -17.47 -2.79
N CYS A 27 -7.05 -17.29 -3.46
CA CYS A 27 -5.76 -16.96 -2.87
C CYS A 27 -5.74 -15.60 -2.14
N THR A 28 -6.59 -14.65 -2.53
CA THR A 28 -6.54 -13.26 -2.05
C THR A 28 -6.88 -13.11 -0.57
N ALA A 29 -7.92 -13.81 -0.07
CA ALA A 29 -8.22 -13.83 1.37
C ALA A 29 -7.11 -14.50 2.17
N MET A 30 -6.64 -15.65 1.71
CA MET A 30 -5.53 -16.36 2.36
C MET A 30 -4.27 -15.52 2.40
N ALA A 31 -3.97 -14.75 1.35
CA ALA A 31 -2.82 -13.85 1.32
C ALA A 31 -2.96 -12.69 2.32
N MET A 32 -4.13 -12.05 2.41
CA MET A 32 -4.34 -10.96 3.36
C MET A 32 -4.34 -11.45 4.81
N GLY A 33 -5.00 -12.58 5.11
CA GLY A 33 -4.92 -13.25 6.42
C GLY A 33 -3.47 -13.58 6.80
N ARG A 34 -2.74 -14.30 5.93
CA ARG A 34 -1.32 -14.63 6.13
C ARG A 34 -0.41 -13.40 6.28
N ILE A 35 -0.81 -12.22 5.80
CA ILE A 35 -0.09 -10.96 6.03
C ILE A 35 -0.35 -10.48 7.46
N LEU A 36 -1.61 -10.41 7.91
CA LEU A 36 -1.96 -10.02 9.28
C LEU A 36 -1.34 -10.99 10.31
N ASP A 37 -1.41 -12.30 10.06
CA ASP A 37 -0.79 -13.35 10.90
C ASP A 37 0.72 -13.16 11.03
N LYS A 38 1.42 -12.82 9.94
CA LYS A 38 2.88 -12.61 9.93
C LYS A 38 3.32 -11.30 10.61
N LEU A 39 2.48 -10.27 10.61
CA LEU A 39 2.74 -9.04 11.34
C LEU A 39 2.52 -9.23 12.85
N ASP A 40 1.70 -10.22 13.22
CA ASP A 40 1.26 -10.56 14.59
C ASP A 40 1.00 -9.33 15.46
N ALA A 41 -0.06 -8.59 15.13
CA ALA A 41 -0.46 -7.39 15.86
C ALA A 41 -1.94 -7.46 16.20
N ASP A 42 -2.36 -6.76 17.25
CA ASP A 42 -3.77 -6.60 17.60
C ASP A 42 -4.45 -5.59 16.68
N ILE A 43 -3.69 -4.59 16.21
CA ILE A 43 -4.15 -3.57 15.26
C ILE A 43 -3.08 -3.38 14.17
N VAL A 44 -3.50 -3.48 12.90
CA VAL A 44 -2.68 -3.25 11.71
C VAL A 44 -3.26 -2.11 10.89
N CYS A 45 -2.51 -1.02 10.77
CA CYS A 45 -2.83 0.14 9.95
C CYS A 45 -2.08 0.05 8.61
N LEU A 46 -2.81 -0.09 7.50
CA LEU A 46 -2.27 -0.07 6.15
C LEU A 46 -2.46 1.29 5.49
N GLN A 47 -1.42 1.75 4.79
CA GLN A 47 -1.44 2.95 3.95
C GLN A 47 -1.29 2.61 2.46
N GLU A 48 -1.76 3.52 1.61
CA GLU A 48 -1.73 3.41 0.15
C GLU A 48 -2.35 2.10 -0.36
N THR A 49 -3.57 1.77 0.11
CA THR A 49 -4.25 0.50 -0.20
C THR A 49 -4.62 0.35 -1.68
N LYS A 50 -4.72 1.45 -2.44
CA LYS A 50 -5.08 1.52 -3.88
C LYS A 50 -6.38 0.80 -4.23
N VAL A 51 -7.30 0.73 -3.27
CA VAL A 51 -8.64 0.20 -3.45
C VAL A 51 -9.65 1.31 -3.24
N THR A 52 -10.63 1.38 -4.13
CA THR A 52 -11.84 2.19 -3.97
C THR A 52 -13.04 1.27 -3.72
N ARG A 53 -14.13 1.81 -3.15
CA ARG A 53 -15.27 1.02 -2.65
C ARG A 53 -15.91 0.12 -3.70
N ASP A 54 -15.94 0.57 -4.96
CA ASP A 54 -16.41 -0.15 -6.15
C ASP A 54 -15.57 -1.38 -6.54
N VAL A 55 -14.32 -1.46 -6.07
CA VAL A 55 -13.41 -2.60 -6.34
C VAL A 55 -12.97 -3.32 -5.05
N LEU A 56 -13.51 -2.98 -3.88
CA LEU A 56 -13.27 -3.74 -2.66
C LEU A 56 -14.05 -5.06 -2.73
N THR A 57 -13.34 -6.17 -2.56
CA THR A 57 -13.93 -7.52 -2.54
C THR A 57 -14.07 -8.01 -1.10
N GLU A 58 -15.13 -8.73 -0.77
CA GLU A 58 -15.33 -9.36 0.55
C GLU A 58 -14.07 -10.08 1.08
N PRO A 59 -13.37 -10.95 0.30
CA PRO A 59 -12.05 -11.51 0.62
C PRO A 59 -10.91 -10.56 1.04
N LEU A 60 -11.00 -9.26 0.80
CA LEU A 60 -10.01 -8.24 1.21
C LEU A 60 -10.51 -7.36 2.37
N ALA A 61 -11.81 -7.43 2.68
CA ALA A 61 -12.47 -6.58 3.67
C ALA A 61 -12.85 -7.36 4.93
N ILE A 62 -13.32 -8.60 4.77
CA ILE A 62 -13.77 -9.45 5.86
C ILE A 62 -12.75 -10.59 5.99
N ILE A 63 -11.92 -10.49 7.02
CA ILE A 63 -10.94 -11.51 7.40
C ILE A 63 -11.39 -12.13 8.73
N GLU A 64 -11.30 -13.46 8.86
CA GLU A 64 -11.71 -14.18 10.06
C GLU A 64 -10.90 -13.72 11.30
N GLY A 65 -11.56 -13.64 12.46
CA GLY A 65 -10.99 -13.10 13.70
C GLY A 65 -10.69 -11.59 13.69
N CYS A 66 -11.05 -10.88 12.62
CA CYS A 66 -10.73 -9.47 12.41
C CYS A 66 -11.95 -8.60 12.04
N ASN A 67 -11.81 -7.32 12.38
CA ASN A 67 -12.71 -6.21 12.08
C ASN A 67 -11.91 -5.23 11.23
N SER A 68 -12.42 -4.76 10.10
CA SER A 68 -11.70 -3.77 9.31
C SER A 68 -12.51 -2.51 9.04
N TYR A 69 -11.79 -1.41 8.91
CA TYR A 69 -12.29 -0.07 8.65
C TYR A 69 -11.47 0.48 7.49
N PHE A 70 -12.09 1.22 6.57
CA PHE A 70 -11.43 1.70 5.35
C PHE A 70 -11.78 3.17 5.10
N SER A 71 -10.79 3.90 4.59
CA SER A 71 -10.99 5.19 3.93
C SER A 71 -10.64 5.06 2.45
N PHE A 72 -11.46 5.64 1.58
CA PHE A 72 -11.36 5.49 0.12
C PHE A 72 -11.14 6.83 -0.58
N SER A 73 -10.26 6.84 -1.57
CA SER A 73 -10.14 7.99 -2.46
C SER A 73 -11.41 8.13 -3.30
N ARG A 74 -12.07 9.29 -3.21
CA ARG A 74 -13.34 9.58 -3.92
C ARG A 74 -13.11 10.08 -5.35
N ASN A 75 -11.94 10.66 -5.60
CA ASN A 75 -11.66 11.38 -6.85
C ASN A 75 -10.86 10.55 -7.87
N ARG A 76 -10.28 9.41 -7.46
CA ARG A 76 -9.37 8.61 -8.30
C ARG A 76 -9.32 7.15 -7.86
N SER A 77 -9.76 6.23 -8.72
CA SER A 77 -9.57 4.79 -8.50
C SER A 77 -8.09 4.39 -8.58
N GLY A 78 -7.71 3.35 -7.84
CA GLY A 78 -6.33 2.84 -7.80
C GLY A 78 -5.30 3.74 -7.12
N TYR A 79 -5.74 4.70 -6.28
CA TYR A 79 -4.90 5.74 -5.68
C TYR A 79 -5.20 5.92 -4.19
N SER A 80 -4.16 6.21 -3.40
CA SER A 80 -4.29 6.49 -1.96
C SER A 80 -5.04 5.38 -1.22
N GLY A 81 -5.88 5.73 -0.25
CA GLY A 81 -6.64 4.79 0.58
C GLY A 81 -5.85 4.34 1.80
N VAL A 82 -6.50 4.27 2.96
CA VAL A 82 -5.97 3.71 4.21
C VAL A 82 -6.97 2.70 4.77
N ALA A 83 -6.48 1.67 5.46
CA ALA A 83 -7.32 0.66 6.10
C ALA A 83 -6.76 0.26 7.46
N THR A 84 -7.62 0.06 8.45
CA THR A 84 -7.22 -0.40 9.78
C THR A 84 -7.92 -1.72 10.06
N PHE A 85 -7.15 -2.76 10.34
CA PHE A 85 -7.61 -4.08 10.76
C PHE A 85 -7.36 -4.25 12.25
N CYS A 86 -8.36 -4.69 13.00
CA CYS A 86 -8.27 -4.99 14.42
C CYS A 86 -8.69 -6.44 14.67
N LYS A 87 -7.89 -7.22 15.41
CA LYS A 87 -8.34 -8.51 15.97
C LYS A 87 -9.62 -8.28 16.80
N ASP A 88 -10.49 -9.28 16.96
CA ASP A 88 -11.73 -9.12 17.76
C ASP A 88 -11.43 -8.70 19.22
N SER A 89 -10.27 -9.06 19.76
CA SER A 89 -9.71 -8.60 21.04
C SER A 89 -9.45 -7.08 21.13
N ALA A 90 -9.37 -6.39 19.98
CA ALA A 90 -9.14 -4.95 19.84
C ALA A 90 -10.24 -4.27 19.01
N THR A 91 -11.49 -4.75 19.10
CA THR A 91 -12.65 -4.11 18.47
C THR A 91 -12.81 -2.68 19.01
N PRO A 92 -12.70 -1.62 18.17
CA PRO A 92 -12.82 -0.23 18.61
C PRO A 92 -14.25 0.12 19.04
N VAL A 93 -14.40 1.13 19.90
CA VAL A 93 -15.70 1.69 20.33
C VAL A 93 -16.26 2.72 19.33
N ALA A 94 -15.39 3.39 18.56
CA ALA A 94 -15.76 4.34 17.52
C ALA A 94 -14.75 4.30 16.37
N ALA A 95 -15.17 4.62 15.15
CA ALA A 95 -14.31 4.70 13.97
C ALA A 95 -14.84 5.72 12.97
N GLU A 96 -13.97 6.55 12.39
CA GLU A 96 -14.36 7.71 11.59
C GLU A 96 -13.42 7.90 10.38
N GLU A 97 -13.98 8.30 9.24
CA GLU A 97 -13.22 8.60 8.02
C GLU A 97 -12.84 10.08 7.94
N GLY A 98 -11.60 10.37 7.54
CA GLY A 98 -11.10 11.74 7.41
C GLY A 98 -10.65 12.37 8.73
N LEU A 99 -10.33 13.67 8.69
CA LEU A 99 -9.90 14.47 9.83
C LEU A 99 -10.91 15.56 10.21
N SER A 100 -11.75 16.00 9.26
CA SER A 100 -12.65 17.15 9.40
C SER A 100 -14.07 16.84 9.91
N GLY A 101 -14.45 15.56 9.94
CA GLY A 101 -15.83 15.14 10.21
C GLY A 101 -16.82 15.36 9.06
N LEU A 102 -16.41 15.95 7.94
CA LEU A 102 -17.29 16.13 6.77
C LEU A 102 -17.64 14.82 6.05
N LEU A 103 -17.01 13.71 6.45
CA LEU A 103 -17.32 12.35 5.99
C LEU A 103 -18.00 11.49 7.07
N ALA A 104 -18.26 12.04 8.27
CA ALA A 104 -18.83 11.34 9.41
C ALA A 104 -20.21 10.74 9.09
N THR A 105 -20.47 9.52 9.58
CA THR A 105 -21.69 8.76 9.35
C THR A 105 -22.46 8.64 10.66
N GLN A 106 -23.32 9.64 10.91
CA GLN A 106 -24.06 9.86 12.17
C GLN A 106 -24.29 8.58 13.00
N ASN A 107 -23.63 8.54 14.16
CA ASN A 107 -23.53 7.47 15.17
C ASN A 107 -22.29 6.56 14.98
N GLY A 108 -21.39 6.56 15.98
CA GLY A 108 -20.17 5.73 16.00
C GLY A 108 -18.90 6.42 15.49
N ASP A 109 -19.01 7.69 15.11
CA ASP A 109 -17.91 8.60 14.82
C ASP A 109 -17.06 8.90 16.09
N VAL A 110 -15.85 9.42 15.92
CA VAL A 110 -14.87 9.66 17.00
C VAL A 110 -15.01 11.07 17.58
N GLY A 111 -15.32 12.07 16.75
CA GLY A 111 -15.50 13.46 17.18
C GLY A 111 -14.20 14.14 17.64
N CYS A 112 -14.33 15.25 18.38
CA CYS A 112 -13.23 16.14 18.76
C CYS A 112 -12.49 16.72 17.54
N TYR A 113 -13.13 17.67 16.84
CA TYR A 113 -12.59 18.28 15.62
C TYR A 113 -11.52 19.34 15.86
N GLY A 114 -11.59 20.06 16.98
CA GLY A 114 -10.73 21.24 17.22
C GLY A 114 -11.25 22.49 16.52
N ASN A 115 -10.46 23.56 16.55
CA ASN A 115 -10.76 24.77 15.78
C ASN A 115 -10.26 24.59 14.33
N MET A 116 -11.16 24.78 13.36
CA MET A 116 -10.85 24.69 11.93
C MET A 116 -11.19 25.99 11.18
N ASP A 117 -11.28 27.13 11.88
CA ASP A 117 -11.65 28.44 11.30
C ASP A 117 -10.62 28.91 10.25
N ASP A 118 -9.39 28.40 10.35
CA ASP A 118 -8.31 28.53 9.35
C ASP A 118 -8.67 27.96 7.96
N PHE A 119 -9.75 27.16 7.81
CA PHE A 119 -10.06 26.37 6.61
C PHE A 119 -11.45 26.67 6.02
N THR A 120 -11.56 26.59 4.69
CA THR A 120 -12.87 26.59 4.01
C THR A 120 -13.48 25.19 3.99
N GLN A 121 -14.82 25.08 3.92
CA GLN A 121 -15.45 23.76 3.83
C GLN A 121 -15.08 23.02 2.54
N GLU A 122 -14.84 23.75 1.45
CA GLU A 122 -14.31 23.25 0.18
C GLU A 122 -12.92 22.63 0.36
N GLU A 123 -12.04 23.27 1.11
CA GLU A 123 -10.69 22.76 1.40
C GLU A 123 -10.73 21.52 2.31
N LEU A 124 -11.55 21.53 3.37
CA LEU A 124 -11.74 20.37 4.23
C LEU A 124 -12.27 19.16 3.45
N ARG A 125 -13.27 19.38 2.58
CA ARG A 125 -13.76 18.35 1.64
C ARG A 125 -12.64 17.85 0.72
N ALA A 126 -11.80 18.74 0.18
CA ALA A 126 -10.69 18.35 -0.69
C ALA A 126 -9.63 17.51 0.05
N LEU A 127 -9.22 17.92 1.25
CA LEU A 127 -8.22 17.24 2.08
C LEU A 127 -8.63 15.80 2.43
N ASP A 128 -9.88 15.60 2.88
CA ASP A 128 -10.38 14.27 3.23
C ASP A 128 -10.76 13.41 2.00
N SER A 129 -11.14 14.03 0.87
CA SER A 129 -11.58 13.29 -0.34
C SER A 129 -10.51 12.38 -0.97
N GLU A 130 -9.23 12.58 -0.65
CA GLU A 130 -8.17 11.68 -1.11
C GLU A 130 -8.11 10.34 -0.34
N GLY A 131 -8.89 10.14 0.72
CA GLY A 131 -8.95 8.89 1.46
C GLY A 131 -7.67 8.61 2.24
N ARG A 132 -7.21 9.61 3.02
CA ARG A 132 -5.85 9.67 3.61
C ARG A 132 -5.80 9.50 5.12
N ALA A 133 -6.94 9.50 5.79
CA ALA A 133 -7.02 9.43 7.25
C ALA A 133 -8.19 8.54 7.67
N LEU A 134 -7.94 7.72 8.69
CA LEU A 134 -8.92 6.83 9.28
C LEU A 134 -8.64 6.72 10.78
N LEU A 135 -9.62 7.07 11.59
CA LEU A 135 -9.51 7.00 13.04
C LEU A 135 -10.19 5.74 13.56
N THR A 136 -9.57 5.10 14.55
CA THR A 136 -10.21 4.08 15.38
C THR A 136 -9.96 4.41 16.85
N GLN A 137 -11.01 4.48 17.65
CA GLN A 137 -10.93 4.77 19.07
C GLN A 137 -11.20 3.49 19.87
N HIS A 138 -10.32 3.22 20.82
CA HIS A 138 -10.23 1.99 21.58
C HIS A 138 -10.35 2.27 23.07
N LYS A 139 -10.73 1.26 23.84
CA LYS A 139 -10.61 1.26 25.29
C LYS A 139 -9.42 0.38 25.71
N ILE A 140 -8.59 0.92 26.59
CA ILE A 140 -7.40 0.23 27.12
C ILE A 140 -7.42 0.28 28.63
N CYS A 141 -6.96 -0.79 29.27
CA CYS A 141 -6.74 -0.85 30.71
C CYS A 141 -5.23 -0.75 31.00
N THR A 142 -4.82 0.21 31.83
CA THR A 142 -3.43 0.35 32.26
C THR A 142 -3.06 -0.71 33.30
N TRP A 143 -1.76 -0.86 33.60
CA TRP A 143 -1.27 -1.73 34.67
C TRP A 143 -1.82 -1.35 36.07
N GLU A 144 -2.29 -0.11 36.24
CA GLU A 144 -2.97 0.37 37.46
C GLU A 144 -4.45 -0.05 37.54
N GLY A 145 -4.98 -0.77 36.55
CA GLY A 145 -6.39 -1.14 36.46
C GLY A 145 -7.32 -0.03 35.97
N LYS A 146 -6.78 1.12 35.52
CA LYS A 146 -7.58 2.27 35.06
C LYS A 146 -7.93 2.11 33.58
N GLU A 147 -9.22 2.18 33.24
CA GLU A 147 -9.64 2.30 31.84
C GLU A 147 -9.31 3.70 31.31
N LYS A 148 -8.73 3.77 30.11
CA LYS A 148 -8.51 5.00 29.35
C LYS A 148 -8.97 4.82 27.90
N THR A 149 -9.26 5.94 27.25
CA THR A 149 -9.52 5.99 25.80
C THR A 149 -8.20 6.14 25.05
N LEU A 150 -8.03 5.42 23.94
CA LEU A 150 -6.87 5.48 23.05
C LEU A 150 -7.37 5.65 21.60
N THR A 151 -7.05 6.76 20.95
CA THR A 151 -7.37 7.00 19.54
C THR A 151 -6.16 6.76 18.65
N LEU A 152 -6.27 5.83 17.70
CA LEU A 152 -5.29 5.63 16.62
C LEU A 152 -5.75 6.42 15.39
N ILE A 153 -4.88 7.27 14.87
CA ILE A 153 -5.05 8.00 13.61
C ILE A 153 -4.14 7.37 12.56
N ASN A 154 -4.71 6.50 11.72
CA ASN A 154 -4.02 5.89 10.58
C ASN A 154 -3.94 6.94 9.46
N VAL A 155 -2.72 7.32 9.05
CA VAL A 155 -2.49 8.40 8.07
C VAL A 155 -1.59 8.00 6.91
N TYR A 156 -1.97 8.43 5.72
CA TYR A 156 -1.13 8.46 4.52
C TYR A 156 -0.98 9.92 4.09
N CYS A 157 0.05 10.61 4.58
CA CYS A 157 0.23 12.03 4.33
C CYS A 157 0.57 12.30 2.85
N PRO A 158 0.19 13.47 2.27
CA PRO A 158 0.45 13.75 0.87
C PRO A 158 1.93 13.80 0.53
N HIS A 159 2.33 13.13 -0.56
CA HIS A 159 3.63 13.34 -1.18
C HIS A 159 3.67 14.71 -1.88
N ALA A 160 4.79 15.44 -1.72
CA ALA A 160 5.05 16.71 -2.39
C ALA A 160 5.97 16.48 -3.60
N ASP A 161 5.37 16.37 -4.78
CA ASP A 161 6.07 16.27 -6.06
C ASP A 161 6.72 17.62 -6.41
N PRO A 162 8.06 17.71 -6.60
CA PRO A 162 8.75 18.98 -6.92
C PRO A 162 8.28 19.64 -8.22
N GLY A 163 7.70 18.89 -9.15
CA GLY A 163 7.08 19.43 -10.36
C GLY A 163 5.68 20.01 -10.16
N LYS A 164 5.15 20.00 -8.92
CA LYS A 164 3.78 20.36 -8.55
C LYS A 164 3.70 21.12 -7.22
N PRO A 165 3.98 22.44 -7.19
CA PRO A 165 3.95 23.24 -5.97
C PRO A 165 2.62 23.18 -5.20
N GLU A 166 1.50 22.95 -5.89
CA GLU A 166 0.19 22.76 -5.28
C GLU A 166 0.10 21.51 -4.39
N ARG A 167 0.94 20.48 -4.64
CA ARG A 167 1.03 19.29 -3.77
C ARG A 167 1.80 19.57 -2.50
N LEU A 168 2.79 20.47 -2.52
CA LEU A 168 3.44 20.94 -1.29
C LEU A 168 2.47 21.76 -0.44
N ALA A 169 1.70 22.67 -1.05
CA ALA A 169 0.65 23.41 -0.36
C ALA A 169 -0.40 22.47 0.28
N PHE A 170 -0.92 21.50 -0.50
CA PHE A 170 -1.86 20.49 -0.02
C PHE A 170 -1.28 19.63 1.12
N LYS A 171 0.01 19.23 1.04
CA LYS A 171 0.73 18.52 2.11
C LYS A 171 0.74 19.33 3.41
N MET A 172 1.10 20.61 3.35
CA MET A 172 1.19 21.46 4.54
C MET A 172 -0.18 21.76 5.18
N ARG A 173 -1.24 21.89 4.37
CA ARG A 173 -2.62 22.05 4.88
C ARG A 173 -3.16 20.76 5.49
N PHE A 174 -2.84 19.59 4.92
CA PHE A 174 -3.12 18.29 5.53
C PHE A 174 -2.41 18.11 6.88
N TYR A 175 -1.13 18.48 6.98
CA TYR A 175 -0.38 18.45 8.24
C TYR A 175 -0.99 19.36 9.32
N ARG A 176 -1.40 20.58 8.98
CA ARG A 176 -2.10 21.50 9.91
C ARG A 176 -3.41 20.89 10.39
N LEU A 177 -4.21 20.30 9.50
CA LEU A 177 -5.48 19.64 9.84
C LEU A 177 -5.27 18.41 10.75
N LEU A 178 -4.26 17.58 10.45
CA LEU A 178 -3.87 16.42 11.26
C LEU A 178 -3.44 16.85 12.67
N GLN A 179 -2.64 17.90 12.79
CA GLN A 179 -2.21 18.44 14.08
C GLN A 179 -3.41 18.92 14.92
N ILE A 180 -4.28 19.76 14.34
CA ILE A 180 -5.50 20.27 15.01
C ILE A 180 -6.35 19.11 15.54
N ARG A 181 -6.59 18.10 14.71
CA ARG A 181 -7.37 16.91 15.06
C ARG A 181 -6.73 16.12 16.20
N ALA A 182 -5.42 15.86 16.12
CA ALA A 182 -4.70 15.08 17.12
C ALA A 182 -4.59 15.82 18.48
N GLU A 183 -4.37 17.13 18.45
CA GLU A 183 -4.33 17.97 19.66
C GLU A 183 -5.71 18.11 20.30
N ALA A 184 -6.79 18.22 19.51
CA ALA A 184 -8.17 18.25 20.03
C ALA A 184 -8.59 16.94 20.71
N LEU A 185 -8.16 15.79 20.18
CA LEU A 185 -8.38 14.47 20.80
C LEU A 185 -7.61 14.31 22.11
N LEU A 186 -6.37 14.82 22.16
CA LEU A 186 -5.54 14.82 23.37
C LEU A 186 -6.10 15.76 24.44
N ALA A 187 -6.56 16.95 24.06
CA ALA A 187 -7.23 17.91 24.95
C ALA A 187 -8.57 17.38 25.51
N ALA A 188 -9.25 16.50 24.78
CA ALA A 188 -10.44 15.77 25.25
C ALA A 188 -10.11 14.60 26.19
N GLY A 189 -8.84 14.37 26.53
CA GLY A 189 -8.41 13.32 27.46
C GLY A 189 -8.25 11.93 26.84
N SER A 190 -8.28 11.80 25.52
CA SER A 190 -7.86 10.57 24.85
C SER A 190 -6.32 10.50 24.81
N HIS A 191 -5.75 9.33 25.04
CA HIS A 191 -4.41 9.06 24.55
C HIS A 191 -4.44 8.97 23.02
N VAL A 192 -3.39 9.41 22.33
CA VAL A 192 -3.39 9.52 20.86
C VAL A 192 -2.12 8.89 20.28
N ILE A 193 -2.31 8.04 19.28
CA ILE A 193 -1.24 7.54 18.40
C ILE A 193 -1.51 8.01 16.97
N ILE A 194 -0.54 8.68 16.35
CA ILE A 194 -0.51 8.96 14.91
C ILE A 194 0.43 7.94 14.27
N LEU A 195 -0.06 7.13 13.33
CA LEU A 195 0.77 6.08 12.71
C LEU A 195 0.53 5.94 11.20
N GLY A 196 1.63 5.65 10.48
CA GLY A 196 1.65 5.50 9.02
C GLY A 196 2.76 6.32 8.36
N ASP A 197 2.65 6.44 7.03
CA ASP A 197 3.58 7.14 6.17
C ASP A 197 3.31 8.65 6.21
N LEU A 198 4.21 9.39 6.87
CA LEU A 198 4.17 10.85 6.96
C LEU A 198 4.78 11.54 5.74
N ASN A 199 5.44 10.82 4.83
CA ASN A 199 6.13 11.40 3.65
C ASN A 199 7.18 12.49 3.97
N THR A 200 7.74 12.51 5.19
CA THR A 200 8.91 13.33 5.58
C THR A 200 9.85 12.51 6.48
N ALA A 201 11.15 12.58 6.21
CA ALA A 201 12.19 12.11 7.12
C ALA A 201 12.58 13.25 8.08
N HIS A 202 12.47 13.03 9.40
CA HIS A 202 12.56 14.09 10.41
C HIS A 202 13.97 14.64 10.61
N ARG A 203 14.96 13.79 10.85
CA ARG A 203 16.36 14.20 11.13
C ARG A 203 17.34 13.67 10.09
N PRO A 204 18.57 14.22 9.99
CA PRO A 204 19.58 13.71 9.05
C PRO A 204 19.91 12.21 9.22
N ILE A 205 19.75 11.64 10.42
CA ILE A 205 19.90 10.19 10.69
C ILE A 205 18.78 9.32 10.07
N ASP A 206 17.69 9.93 9.62
CA ASP A 206 16.52 9.29 9.02
C ASP A 206 16.55 9.26 7.48
N HIS A 207 17.62 9.75 6.84
CA HIS A 207 17.77 9.70 5.38
C HIS A 207 19.22 9.33 4.99
N TRP A 208 19.39 8.44 4.01
CA TRP A 208 20.70 7.90 3.65
C TRP A 208 21.70 8.93 3.13
N ASP A 209 21.23 9.99 2.46
CA ASP A 209 22.06 10.99 1.77
C ASP A 209 21.98 12.40 2.40
N ALA A 210 21.55 12.51 3.66
CA ALA A 210 21.27 13.80 4.30
C ALA A 210 22.46 14.77 4.37
N VAL A 211 23.69 14.29 4.16
CA VAL A 211 24.92 15.11 4.12
C VAL A 211 25.07 15.86 2.79
N ASN A 212 24.50 15.32 1.70
CA ASN A 212 24.54 15.93 0.36
C ASN A 212 23.26 16.72 0.03
N LEU A 213 22.26 16.72 0.93
CA LEU A 213 21.08 17.58 0.82
C LEU A 213 21.39 18.98 1.36
N GLU A 214 21.67 19.92 0.44
CA GLU A 214 21.64 21.35 0.76
C GLU A 214 20.31 21.72 1.43
N CYS A 215 20.39 22.58 2.45
CA CYS A 215 19.22 23.09 3.18
C CYS A 215 18.27 22.00 3.73
N PHE A 216 18.79 20.85 4.19
CA PHE A 216 17.96 19.76 4.75
C PHE A 216 16.91 20.27 5.77
N GLU A 217 17.33 21.03 6.79
CA GLU A 217 16.43 21.54 7.85
C GLU A 217 15.42 22.59 7.35
N GLU A 218 15.53 23.08 6.10
CA GLU A 218 14.61 24.09 5.57
C GLU A 218 13.24 23.54 5.13
N ASP A 219 13.12 22.21 4.95
CA ASP A 219 11.88 21.54 4.52
C ASP A 219 10.68 21.93 5.42
N PRO A 220 9.59 22.48 4.84
CA PRO A 220 8.39 22.83 5.59
C PRO A 220 7.81 21.66 6.39
N GLY A 221 7.95 20.42 5.91
CA GLY A 221 7.50 19.23 6.62
C GLY A 221 8.32 18.91 7.87
N ARG A 222 9.65 19.00 7.81
CA ARG A 222 10.51 18.87 8.99
C ARG A 222 10.24 19.97 10.01
N LYS A 223 10.09 21.22 9.55
CA LYS A 223 9.69 22.34 10.41
C LYS A 223 8.35 22.09 11.11
N TRP A 224 7.37 21.49 10.44
CA TRP A 224 6.12 21.06 11.09
C TRP A 224 6.35 19.94 12.12
N MET A 225 7.13 18.91 11.78
CA MET A 225 7.46 17.83 12.73
C MET A 225 8.18 18.35 13.99
N ASP A 226 9.00 19.40 13.87
CA ASP A 226 9.67 20.04 15.01
C ASP A 226 8.74 20.80 15.97
N HIS A 227 7.54 21.17 15.52
CA HIS A 227 6.50 21.72 16.41
C HIS A 227 5.62 20.62 17.01
N LEU A 228 5.38 19.52 16.26
CA LEU A 228 4.58 18.38 16.71
C LEU A 228 5.31 17.52 17.76
N LEU A 229 6.65 17.41 17.66
CA LEU A 229 7.45 16.44 18.42
C LEU A 229 8.21 17.05 19.60
N SER A 230 8.23 16.29 20.69
CA SER A 230 9.04 16.55 21.88
C SER A 230 10.53 16.28 21.64
N ASN A 231 11.34 17.34 21.68
CA ASN A 231 12.80 17.21 21.70
C ASN A 231 13.31 16.76 23.09
N LEU A 232 13.44 15.45 23.28
CA LEU A 232 13.83 14.78 24.54
C LEU A 232 15.20 15.19 25.11
N GLY A 233 16.01 15.93 24.36
CA GLY A 233 17.34 16.41 24.76
C GLY A 233 17.43 17.92 25.05
N CYS A 234 16.35 18.68 24.92
CA CYS A 234 16.35 20.13 25.16
C CYS A 234 16.07 20.47 26.63
N GLN A 235 16.76 21.47 27.18
CA GLN A 235 16.45 22.01 28.50
C GLN A 235 15.14 22.84 28.48
N ALA A 236 14.56 23.04 29.67
CA ALA A 236 13.29 23.73 29.84
C ALA A 236 13.34 25.15 29.26
N GLY A 237 12.44 25.45 28.32
CA GLY A 237 12.34 26.75 27.63
C GLY A 237 12.05 26.65 26.13
N SER A 238 12.37 25.52 25.49
CA SER A 238 12.00 25.26 24.09
C SER A 238 10.55 24.72 23.99
N HIS A 239 9.84 25.05 22.91
CA HIS A 239 8.52 24.49 22.63
C HIS A 239 8.59 22.96 22.59
N THR A 240 7.80 22.32 23.45
CA THR A 240 7.80 20.87 23.63
C THR A 240 6.54 20.32 22.96
N GLY A 241 6.69 19.79 21.74
CA GLY A 241 5.56 19.26 20.97
C GLY A 241 4.84 18.11 21.69
N PRO A 242 3.51 17.97 21.55
CA PRO A 242 2.70 17.05 22.36
C PRO A 242 2.97 15.56 22.12
N PHE A 243 3.65 15.20 21.02
CA PHE A 243 3.93 13.82 20.63
C PHE A 243 5.40 13.44 20.80
N ILE A 244 5.68 12.15 20.94
CA ILE A 244 7.01 11.55 20.91
C ILE A 244 7.08 10.58 19.72
N ASP A 245 8.13 10.68 18.93
CA ASP A 245 8.53 9.64 17.98
C ASP A 245 9.02 8.41 18.77
N SER A 246 8.16 7.40 18.90
CA SER A 246 8.47 6.22 19.71
C SER A 246 9.72 5.48 19.22
N TYR A 247 9.98 5.48 17.91
CA TYR A 247 11.15 4.79 17.38
C TYR A 247 12.44 5.50 17.81
N ARG A 248 12.45 6.83 17.80
CA ARG A 248 13.60 7.61 18.30
C ARG A 248 13.66 7.74 19.82
N TYR A 249 12.57 7.47 20.54
CA TYR A 249 12.60 7.28 22.00
C TYR A 249 13.40 6.03 22.38
N PHE A 250 13.11 4.87 21.78
CA PHE A 250 13.82 3.61 22.08
C PHE A 250 15.19 3.49 21.36
N HIS A 251 15.32 4.03 20.15
CA HIS A 251 16.51 3.88 19.29
C HIS A 251 17.11 5.23 18.84
N PRO A 252 17.43 6.15 19.76
CA PRO A 252 17.81 7.54 19.44
C PRO A 252 19.07 7.67 18.57
N LYS A 253 19.98 6.69 18.61
CA LYS A 253 21.27 6.71 17.91
C LYS A 253 21.39 5.70 16.76
N GLN A 254 20.35 4.94 16.44
CA GLN A 254 20.43 3.89 15.42
C GLN A 254 20.46 4.49 13.99
N LYS A 255 21.59 4.32 13.30
CA LYS A 255 21.76 4.67 11.88
C LYS A 255 21.21 3.58 10.96
N GLY A 256 20.89 3.94 9.71
CA GLY A 256 20.39 2.99 8.71
C GLY A 256 18.98 2.45 8.99
N ALA A 257 18.26 3.08 9.91
CA ALA A 257 16.93 2.68 10.36
C ALA A 257 15.84 3.23 9.40
N PHE A 258 15.92 2.84 8.13
CA PHE A 258 15.03 3.32 7.07
C PHE A 258 13.82 2.42 6.93
N THR A 259 12.75 2.96 6.35
CA THR A 259 11.47 2.26 6.15
C THR A 259 11.03 2.24 4.69
N CYS A 260 11.49 3.17 3.85
CA CYS A 260 11.16 3.29 2.43
C CYS A 260 12.43 3.29 1.57
N TRP A 261 12.41 2.55 0.45
CA TRP A 261 13.54 2.45 -0.49
C TRP A 261 13.05 2.48 -1.95
N SER A 262 13.73 3.25 -2.82
CA SER A 262 13.30 3.41 -4.22
C SER A 262 13.26 2.08 -5.00
N THR A 263 12.10 1.75 -5.57
CA THR A 263 11.92 0.58 -6.46
C THR A 263 12.77 0.64 -7.74
N VAL A 264 13.32 1.80 -8.11
CA VAL A 264 14.03 2.02 -9.39
C VAL A 264 15.50 1.62 -9.34
N SER A 265 16.09 1.52 -8.15
CA SER A 265 17.49 1.10 -7.93
C SER A 265 17.55 -0.20 -7.11
N GLY A 266 18.74 -0.63 -6.69
CA GLY A 266 18.89 -1.71 -5.70
C GLY A 266 18.76 -1.22 -4.25
N ALA A 267 18.17 -0.04 -4.02
CA ALA A 267 18.18 0.70 -2.75
C ALA A 267 17.97 -0.16 -1.50
N ARG A 268 16.96 -1.05 -1.46
CA ARG A 268 16.65 -1.88 -0.28
C ARG A 268 17.76 -2.89 0.06
N HIS A 269 18.57 -3.32 -0.92
CA HIS A 269 19.70 -4.23 -0.70
C HIS A 269 20.96 -3.50 -0.21
N LEU A 270 21.17 -2.24 -0.62
CA LEU A 270 22.28 -1.39 -0.18
C LEU A 270 21.90 -0.47 1.00
N ASN A 271 20.66 -0.60 1.49
CA ASN A 271 20.02 0.25 2.49
C ASN A 271 20.07 1.77 2.19
N TYR A 272 19.89 2.17 0.93
CA TYR A 272 19.77 3.58 0.51
C TYR A 272 18.32 4.04 0.60
N GLY A 273 17.87 4.40 1.81
CA GLY A 273 16.45 4.67 2.10
C GLY A 273 16.20 5.91 2.95
N SER A 274 14.93 6.08 3.29
CA SER A 274 14.42 7.09 4.21
C SER A 274 13.54 6.45 5.27
N ARG A 275 13.49 6.98 6.48
CA ARG A 275 12.42 6.68 7.45
C ARG A 275 11.27 7.67 7.22
N LEU A 276 10.20 7.18 6.62
CA LEU A 276 8.98 7.95 6.32
C LEU A 276 7.77 7.46 7.11
N ASP A 277 7.86 6.25 7.66
CA ASP A 277 6.79 5.57 8.39
C ASP A 277 7.05 5.67 9.90
N TYR A 278 6.03 6.07 10.66
CA TYR A 278 6.16 6.40 12.08
C TYR A 278 5.08 5.74 12.93
N VAL A 279 5.38 5.61 14.22
CA VAL A 279 4.41 5.46 15.31
C VAL A 279 4.70 6.57 16.32
N LEU A 280 3.97 7.67 16.24
CA LEU A 280 4.03 8.79 17.18
C LEU A 280 2.98 8.57 18.25
N GLY A 281 3.31 8.74 19.53
CA GLY A 281 2.33 8.68 20.63
C GLY A 281 2.40 9.94 21.49
N ASP A 282 1.33 10.28 22.22
CA ASP A 282 1.40 11.37 23.20
C ASP A 282 2.47 11.10 24.27
N ARG A 283 3.04 12.16 24.84
CA ARG A 283 4.18 12.08 25.78
C ARG A 283 3.96 11.05 26.90
N THR A 284 2.79 11.11 27.54
CA THR A 284 2.45 10.26 28.69
C THR A 284 2.27 8.80 28.27
N LEU A 285 1.59 8.54 27.15
CA LEU A 285 1.43 7.18 26.63
C LEU A 285 2.78 6.52 26.32
N VAL A 286 3.69 7.23 25.65
CA VAL A 286 5.00 6.68 25.28
C VAL A 286 5.90 6.47 26.51
N MET A 287 5.92 7.42 27.45
CA MET A 287 6.78 7.31 28.64
C MET A 287 6.26 6.28 29.66
N ASP A 288 4.94 6.15 29.85
CA ASP A 288 4.35 5.31 30.90
C ASP A 288 3.96 3.90 30.42
N THR A 289 3.76 3.70 29.10
CA THR A 289 3.15 2.47 28.59
C THR A 289 3.82 1.80 27.39
N PHE A 290 4.65 2.49 26.60
CA PHE A 290 5.36 1.80 25.52
C PHE A 290 6.49 0.94 26.12
N GLN A 291 6.60 -0.30 25.63
CA GLN A 291 7.65 -1.26 26.01
C GLN A 291 8.69 -1.42 24.89
N ALA A 292 8.28 -1.22 23.63
CA ALA A 292 9.16 -1.24 22.48
C ALA A 292 8.55 -0.46 21.31
N SER A 293 9.43 0.03 20.43
CA SER A 293 9.10 0.47 19.07
C SER A 293 10.10 -0.19 18.10
N PHE A 294 9.65 -0.58 16.90
CA PHE A 294 10.39 -1.46 16.00
C PHE A 294 10.09 -1.20 14.51
N LEU A 295 11.01 -1.65 13.65
CA LEU A 295 10.85 -1.74 12.19
C LEU A 295 10.98 -3.22 11.78
N LEU A 296 10.31 -3.64 10.71
CA LEU A 296 10.37 -5.02 10.16
C LEU A 296 10.98 -5.04 8.73
N PRO A 297 12.25 -4.62 8.54
CA PRO A 297 12.86 -4.45 7.22
C PRO A 297 12.94 -5.72 6.37
N GLU A 298 12.82 -6.90 6.99
CA GLU A 298 12.73 -8.20 6.32
C GLU A 298 11.36 -8.48 5.66
N VAL A 299 10.30 -7.75 6.03
CA VAL A 299 8.96 -7.93 5.44
C VAL A 299 8.89 -7.26 4.06
N MET A 300 9.01 -8.09 3.02
CA MET A 300 8.93 -7.71 1.61
C MET A 300 7.49 -7.64 1.11
N GLY A 301 7.29 -7.02 -0.07
CA GLY A 301 5.99 -6.90 -0.76
C GLY A 301 5.63 -5.46 -1.14
N SER A 302 6.24 -4.50 -0.48
CA SER A 302 6.16 -3.05 -0.74
C SER A 302 7.58 -2.47 -0.86
N ASP A 303 7.72 -1.25 -1.39
CA ASP A 303 8.93 -0.43 -1.24
C ASP A 303 9.09 0.12 0.19
N HIS A 304 8.03 0.08 1.00
CA HIS A 304 8.09 0.30 2.44
C HIS A 304 8.22 -1.03 3.22
N CYS A 305 8.72 -0.97 4.45
CA CYS A 305 8.58 -2.03 5.45
C CYS A 305 7.61 -1.60 6.58
N PRO A 306 7.01 -2.56 7.30
CA PRO A 306 6.20 -2.26 8.47
C PRO A 306 7.02 -1.61 9.59
N VAL A 307 6.35 -0.80 10.39
CA VAL A 307 6.80 -0.24 11.67
C VAL A 307 5.79 -0.59 12.75
N GLY A 308 6.16 -0.57 14.02
CA GLY A 308 5.20 -0.88 15.08
C GLY A 308 5.67 -0.58 16.49
N ALA A 309 4.78 -0.76 17.45
CA ALA A 309 5.03 -0.59 18.87
C ALA A 309 4.31 -1.65 19.71
N VAL A 310 4.82 -1.89 20.91
CA VAL A 310 4.21 -2.77 21.93
C VAL A 310 3.95 -1.94 23.19
N LEU A 311 2.73 -2.00 23.70
CA LEU A 311 2.29 -1.28 24.89
C LEU A 311 1.99 -2.26 26.04
N SER A 312 2.41 -1.91 27.27
CA SER A 312 2.06 -2.61 28.52
C SER A 312 0.66 -2.21 29.02
N VAL A 313 -0.33 -2.37 28.15
CA VAL A 313 -1.76 -2.23 28.44
C VAL A 313 -2.51 -3.50 28.03
N SER A 314 -3.76 -3.64 28.46
CA SER A 314 -4.69 -4.65 27.94
C SER A 314 -5.78 -3.96 27.14
N SER A 315 -6.18 -4.56 26.02
CA SER A 315 -7.33 -4.10 25.23
C SER A 315 -8.65 -4.39 25.97
N VAL A 316 -9.62 -3.50 25.83
CA VAL A 316 -11.01 -3.70 26.26
C VAL A 316 -11.90 -3.58 25.02
N PRO A 317 -12.23 -4.69 24.35
CA PRO A 317 -12.96 -4.66 23.07
C PRO A 317 -14.40 -4.19 23.24
N ALA A 318 -14.89 -3.42 22.27
CA ALA A 318 -16.28 -3.04 22.17
C ALA A 318 -17.18 -4.27 21.92
N LYS A 319 -18.39 -4.27 22.49
CA LYS A 319 -19.37 -5.36 22.34
C LYS A 319 -19.93 -5.50 20.91
N GLN A 320 -19.81 -4.44 20.10
CA GLN A 320 -20.25 -4.34 18.72
C GLN A 320 -19.28 -3.43 17.98
N CYS A 321 -19.06 -3.68 16.69
CA CYS A 321 -18.24 -2.83 15.83
C CYS A 321 -18.98 -1.51 15.54
N PRO A 322 -18.29 -0.36 15.42
CA PRO A 322 -18.91 0.87 14.95
C PRO A 322 -19.34 0.77 13.47
N PRO A 323 -20.32 1.57 12.99
CA PRO A 323 -20.95 1.39 11.67
C PRO A 323 -20.02 1.47 10.46
N LEU A 324 -18.84 2.09 10.59
CA LEU A 324 -17.81 2.15 9.55
C LEU A 324 -17.13 0.77 9.27
N CYS A 325 -17.44 -0.27 10.05
CA CYS A 325 -16.88 -1.61 9.85
C CYS A 325 -17.31 -2.22 8.51
N THR A 326 -16.37 -2.80 7.76
CA THR A 326 -16.61 -3.38 6.43
C THR A 326 -17.70 -4.45 6.40
N ARG A 327 -17.90 -5.20 7.50
CA ARG A 327 -18.98 -6.20 7.64
C ARG A 327 -20.40 -5.63 7.58
N PHE A 328 -20.56 -4.29 7.60
CA PHE A 328 -21.83 -3.60 7.44
C PHE A 328 -22.00 -2.92 6.07
N LEU A 329 -21.02 -3.06 5.16
CA LEU A 329 -21.14 -2.56 3.79
C LEU A 329 -22.25 -3.33 3.05
N PRO A 330 -23.29 -2.65 2.50
CA PRO A 330 -24.36 -3.30 1.73
C PRO A 330 -23.85 -4.19 0.58
N GLU A 331 -22.68 -3.87 0.03
CA GLU A 331 -21.98 -4.64 -0.99
C GLU A 331 -21.62 -6.07 -0.55
N PHE A 332 -21.48 -6.32 0.76
CA PHE A 332 -21.20 -7.64 1.35
C PHE A 332 -22.41 -8.19 2.13
N ALA A 333 -23.58 -7.54 2.06
CA ALA A 333 -24.80 -7.94 2.76
C ALA A 333 -25.54 -9.11 2.08
N GLY A 334 -24.83 -10.21 1.82
CA GLY A 334 -25.43 -11.53 1.60
C GLY A 334 -25.18 -12.16 0.23
N THR A 335 -24.26 -13.14 0.19
CA THR A 335 -24.12 -14.14 -0.89
C THR A 335 -24.81 -15.48 -0.57
N GLN A 336 -25.58 -15.57 0.52
CA GLN A 336 -26.42 -16.74 0.82
C GLN A 336 -27.66 -16.80 -0.10
N LEU A 337 -27.42 -17.11 -1.38
CA LEU A 337 -28.47 -17.60 -2.29
C LEU A 337 -29.07 -18.86 -1.68
N LYS A 338 -30.30 -18.76 -1.16
CA LYS A 338 -31.02 -19.88 -0.55
C LYS A 338 -30.98 -21.10 -1.47
N ILE A 339 -30.44 -22.22 -0.97
CA ILE A 339 -30.24 -23.48 -1.70
C ILE A 339 -31.50 -23.96 -2.45
N LEU A 340 -32.69 -23.61 -1.95
CA LEU A 340 -33.98 -23.73 -2.65
C LEU A 340 -33.95 -23.29 -4.12
N ARG A 341 -33.22 -22.23 -4.49
CA ARG A 341 -33.13 -21.75 -5.88
C ARG A 341 -32.32 -22.67 -6.81
N PHE A 342 -31.55 -23.61 -6.26
CA PHE A 342 -30.88 -24.69 -6.99
C PHE A 342 -31.64 -26.04 -6.87
N LEU A 343 -32.46 -26.23 -5.84
CA LEU A 343 -33.22 -27.47 -5.61
C LEU A 343 -34.58 -27.53 -6.30
N VAL A 344 -35.18 -26.39 -6.67
CA VAL A 344 -36.39 -26.39 -7.51
C VAL A 344 -36.01 -26.82 -8.93
N ARG A 345 -36.33 -28.08 -9.28
CA ARG A 345 -36.43 -28.49 -10.69
C ARG A 345 -37.47 -27.61 -11.37
N LEU A 346 -37.07 -26.97 -12.48
CA LEU A 346 -38.02 -26.43 -13.44
C LEU A 346 -38.63 -27.61 -14.21
N GLU A 347 -39.76 -28.12 -13.73
CA GLU A 347 -40.61 -28.98 -14.54
C GLU A 347 -41.20 -28.13 -15.67
N GLN A 348 -40.94 -28.56 -16.92
CA GLN A 348 -41.42 -27.89 -18.11
C GLN A 348 -42.73 -28.54 -18.55
N ASP A 349 -43.86 -27.94 -18.16
CA ASP A 349 -45.16 -28.32 -18.72
C ASP A 349 -45.29 -27.79 -20.17
N PRO A 350 -45.52 -28.67 -21.17
CA PRO A 350 -46.02 -28.28 -22.48
C PRO A 350 -47.55 -28.08 -22.45
N VAL A 351 -48.13 -27.70 -23.59
CA VAL A 351 -49.58 -27.41 -23.79
C VAL A 351 -49.99 -26.04 -23.21
N PHE A 352 -50.63 -25.11 -23.94
CA PHE A 352 -51.38 -25.18 -25.20
C PHE A 352 -50.79 -24.36 -26.36
N ARG A 353 -51.04 -24.79 -27.60
CA ARG A 353 -50.94 -23.98 -28.83
C ARG A 353 -52.32 -23.93 -29.49
N GLN A 354 -52.99 -22.77 -29.47
CA GLN A 354 -54.07 -22.30 -30.38
C GLN A 354 -54.70 -21.03 -29.76
N SER A 355 -55.18 -20.03 -30.51
CA SER A 355 -55.30 -19.87 -31.97
C SER A 355 -54.83 -18.48 -32.42
N ALA A 356 -54.45 -18.35 -33.69
CA ALA A 356 -54.32 -17.06 -34.36
C ALA A 356 -55.51 -16.82 -35.30
N LEU A 357 -55.78 -15.55 -35.62
CA LEU A 357 -56.71 -15.07 -36.66
C LEU A 357 -58.21 -15.30 -36.40
N GLN A 358 -58.93 -14.25 -35.97
CA GLN A 358 -59.82 -13.51 -36.88
C GLN A 358 -60.36 -12.17 -36.31
N LEU A 359 -60.74 -11.33 -37.27
CA LEU A 359 -61.52 -10.07 -37.30
C LEU A 359 -62.62 -9.88 -36.22
N SER A 360 -63.12 -8.67 -35.90
CA SER A 360 -62.85 -7.29 -36.37
C SER A 360 -63.58 -6.21 -35.53
N ASN A 361 -63.33 -4.93 -35.87
CA ASN A 361 -64.24 -3.77 -35.79
C ASN A 361 -64.56 -3.04 -34.46
N GLN A 362 -64.14 -1.77 -34.44
CA GLN A 362 -64.88 -0.54 -34.06
C GLN A 362 -64.94 -0.05 -32.59
N THR A 363 -64.35 1.14 -32.43
CA THR A 363 -64.53 2.26 -31.46
C THR A 363 -65.99 2.76 -31.34
N PRO A 364 -66.43 3.62 -30.36
CA PRO A 364 -65.72 4.84 -29.88
C PRO A 364 -66.05 5.38 -28.45
N VAL A 365 -65.68 6.66 -28.17
CA VAL A 365 -66.17 7.57 -27.08
C VAL A 365 -65.64 7.28 -25.65
N GLN A 366 -65.24 8.22 -24.77
CA GLN A 366 -64.96 9.68 -24.81
C GLN A 366 -64.05 10.08 -23.61
N MET A 367 -63.23 11.13 -23.75
CA MET A 367 -63.34 12.33 -22.88
C MET A 367 -62.54 13.52 -23.44
N ARG A 368 -62.67 14.72 -22.84
CA ARG A 368 -62.50 16.00 -23.56
C ARG A 368 -61.99 17.13 -22.64
N GLN A 369 -60.94 17.86 -23.07
CA GLN A 369 -60.68 19.32 -22.84
C GLN A 369 -60.62 19.84 -21.37
N ASN A 370 -59.88 20.89 -20.97
CA ASN A 370 -59.12 22.01 -21.57
C ASN A 370 -58.03 22.43 -20.52
N LYS A 371 -57.15 23.45 -20.60
CA LYS A 371 -57.15 24.79 -21.24
C LYS A 371 -55.72 25.40 -21.14
N ALA A 372 -55.28 26.19 -22.14
CA ALA A 372 -54.29 27.33 -22.16
C ALA A 372 -53.03 27.39 -21.20
N ARG A 373 -51.92 28.08 -21.50
CA ARG A 373 -51.70 29.31 -22.31
C ARG A 373 -50.20 29.57 -22.64
N VAL A 374 -49.85 29.84 -23.92
CA VAL A 374 -48.81 30.79 -24.48
C VAL A 374 -47.37 30.77 -23.88
N ARG A 375 -46.25 30.67 -24.63
CA ARG A 375 -45.71 31.48 -25.79
C ARG A 375 -44.65 30.57 -26.51
N SER A 376 -44.52 30.40 -27.83
CA SER A 376 -44.35 31.33 -28.97
C SER A 376 -43.06 32.18 -28.86
N THR A 377 -42.14 32.35 -29.82
CA THR A 377 -41.81 31.86 -31.21
C THR A 377 -40.41 32.43 -31.57
N ARG A 378 -39.60 32.13 -32.61
CA ARG A 378 -39.59 31.39 -33.91
C ARG A 378 -38.06 31.09 -34.22
N SER A 379 -37.48 30.57 -35.32
CA SER A 379 -37.86 30.03 -36.66
C SER A 379 -36.70 29.13 -37.21
N ARG A 380 -36.43 29.10 -38.53
CA ARG A 380 -35.34 28.37 -39.27
C ARG A 380 -34.97 29.19 -40.54
N PRO A 381 -33.84 28.97 -41.25
CA PRO A 381 -33.68 27.95 -42.33
C PRO A 381 -32.36 27.12 -42.21
N SER A 382 -32.25 25.81 -42.50
CA SER A 382 -32.29 25.03 -43.78
C SER A 382 -31.13 25.35 -44.76
N GLN A 383 -30.34 24.39 -45.28
CA GLN A 383 -30.72 23.23 -46.13
C GLN A 383 -29.80 21.97 -46.02
N ALA A 384 -30.25 20.87 -46.65
CA ALA A 384 -29.55 19.69 -47.25
C ALA A 384 -28.30 19.01 -46.57
N GLY A 385 -28.14 17.68 -46.61
CA GLY A 385 -29.04 16.61 -47.07
C GLY A 385 -28.33 15.24 -47.27
N SER A 386 -29.11 14.13 -47.28
CA SER A 386 -28.68 12.74 -47.59
C SER A 386 -27.73 12.05 -46.58
N SER A 387 -27.49 10.73 -46.64
CA SER A 387 -28.40 9.66 -46.18
C SER A 387 -27.65 8.36 -45.84
N ARG A 388 -28.28 7.46 -45.04
CA ARG A 388 -28.03 6.01 -44.84
C ARG A 388 -26.59 5.44 -44.87
N GLY A 389 -26.19 4.74 -43.80
CA GLY A 389 -25.30 3.57 -43.95
C GLY A 389 -24.53 3.12 -42.70
N GLN A 390 -25.06 2.15 -41.93
CA GLN A 390 -24.20 1.27 -41.12
C GLN A 390 -23.46 0.30 -42.05
N LYS A 391 -22.18 0.00 -41.78
CA LYS A 391 -21.44 -1.12 -42.37
C LYS A 391 -20.55 -1.80 -41.32
N ASN A 392 -20.31 -3.09 -41.53
CA ASN A 392 -19.80 -4.02 -40.51
C ASN A 392 -18.28 -4.02 -40.35
N LEU A 393 -17.85 -4.48 -39.16
CA LEU A 393 -16.47 -4.54 -38.70
C LEU A 393 -15.70 -5.76 -39.30
N MET A 394 -15.71 -5.89 -40.62
CA MET A 394 -15.13 -7.03 -41.37
C MET A 394 -14.34 -6.54 -42.60
N SER A 395 -13.38 -5.63 -42.38
CA SER A 395 -12.51 -5.07 -43.43
C SER A 395 -11.03 -4.97 -43.02
N TYR A 396 -10.60 -5.75 -42.03
CA TYR A 396 -9.25 -5.68 -41.43
C TYR A 396 -8.38 -6.94 -41.63
N PHE A 397 -8.85 -7.94 -42.39
CA PHE A 397 -8.15 -9.22 -42.58
C PHE A 397 -8.04 -9.63 -44.06
N GLN A 398 -7.20 -8.93 -44.83
CA GLN A 398 -6.49 -9.52 -45.98
C GLN A 398 -5.06 -8.94 -46.08
N PRO A 399 -4.04 -9.77 -46.36
CA PRO A 399 -2.65 -9.29 -46.52
C PRO A 399 -2.40 -8.78 -47.94
N SER A 400 -1.62 -7.71 -48.07
CA SER A 400 -1.13 -7.21 -49.37
C SER A 400 0.38 -7.44 -49.51
N SER A 401 0.80 -7.83 -50.71
CA SER A 401 2.16 -8.26 -51.03
C SER A 401 2.86 -7.30 -52.00
N SER A 402 4.09 -6.90 -51.72
CA SER A 402 5.00 -6.32 -52.73
C SER A 402 6.48 -6.60 -52.40
N ARG A 403 7.24 -6.95 -53.43
CA ARG A 403 8.72 -7.01 -53.47
C ARG A 403 9.25 -5.78 -54.20
N PRO A 404 10.54 -5.43 -54.02
CA PRO A 404 11.46 -5.51 -55.17
C PRO A 404 12.59 -6.56 -55.04
N GLN A 405 13.41 -6.67 -56.10
CA GLN A 405 14.63 -7.50 -56.22
C GLN A 405 15.86 -6.74 -55.62
N ALA A 406 16.93 -7.34 -55.07
CA ALA A 406 17.82 -8.44 -55.50
C ALA A 406 18.76 -7.99 -56.66
N SER A 407 20.11 -8.14 -56.68
CA SER A 407 21.13 -8.87 -55.86
C SER A 407 22.53 -8.17 -56.11
N PRO A 408 23.75 -8.76 -55.97
CA PRO A 408 24.24 -10.01 -55.32
C PRO A 408 25.59 -9.89 -54.52
N ASN A 409 26.09 -11.04 -54.01
CA ASN A 409 27.48 -11.36 -53.58
C ASN A 409 28.04 -10.63 -52.33
N LEU A 410 28.77 -11.25 -51.38
CA LEU A 410 29.78 -12.32 -51.48
C LEU A 410 29.68 -13.39 -50.35
N GLU A 411 30.62 -14.33 -50.34
CA GLU A 411 30.58 -15.64 -49.65
C GLU A 411 31.05 -15.66 -48.18
N LEU A 412 30.72 -16.77 -47.50
CA LEU A 412 31.29 -17.18 -46.21
C LEU A 412 32.22 -18.39 -46.43
N PRO A 413 33.45 -18.41 -45.91
CA PRO A 413 34.18 -19.64 -45.64
C PRO A 413 34.00 -20.09 -44.17
N SER A 414 34.25 -21.37 -43.91
CA SER A 414 33.88 -22.05 -42.67
C SER A 414 35.07 -22.54 -41.83
N LEU A 415 34.79 -22.76 -40.54
CA LEU A 415 35.37 -23.74 -39.62
C LEU A 415 36.91 -23.99 -39.67
N GLY A 416 37.64 -23.45 -38.70
CA GLY A 416 39.02 -23.84 -38.38
C GLY A 416 39.12 -24.46 -36.97
N THR A 417 39.51 -25.73 -36.87
CA THR A 417 39.71 -26.44 -35.59
C THR A 417 41.16 -26.31 -35.10
N LEU A 418 41.35 -26.00 -33.81
CA LEU A 418 42.51 -26.38 -32.98
C LEU A 418 42.08 -26.32 -31.50
N VAL A 419 41.89 -27.46 -30.83
CA VAL A 419 42.91 -28.19 -30.03
C VAL A 419 43.12 -27.58 -28.64
N THR A 420 42.79 -28.37 -27.61
CA THR A 420 43.11 -28.14 -26.19
C THR A 420 44.51 -28.67 -25.85
N PRO A 421 45.05 -28.25 -24.70
CA PRO A 421 45.62 -29.24 -23.78
C PRO A 421 44.78 -29.42 -22.51
N LYS A 422 44.74 -30.64 -21.98
CA LYS A 422 44.41 -30.92 -20.58
C LYS A 422 45.70 -31.16 -19.79
N THR A 423 45.70 -30.83 -18.51
CA THR A 423 46.38 -31.62 -17.47
C THR A 423 45.51 -31.63 -16.22
N SER A 424 45.34 -32.82 -15.64
CA SER A 424 44.90 -33.08 -14.25
C SER A 424 46.16 -32.97 -13.33
N GLU A 425 46.23 -33.28 -12.03
CA GLU A 425 45.57 -34.26 -11.13
C GLU A 425 45.54 -33.63 -9.69
N GLU A 426 44.51 -33.87 -8.86
CA GLU A 426 44.46 -34.84 -7.72
C GLU A 426 45.61 -34.67 -6.68
N ASP A 427 45.45 -34.74 -5.35
CA ASP A 427 44.32 -34.68 -4.38
C ASP A 427 44.99 -34.59 -2.96
N VAL A 428 44.36 -35.12 -1.89
CA VAL A 428 44.95 -35.73 -0.65
C VAL A 428 44.62 -35.07 0.71
N MET A 429 43.66 -35.73 1.39
CA MET A 429 43.56 -36.01 2.85
C MET A 429 43.27 -34.92 3.91
N ALA A 430 42.68 -35.40 5.01
CA ALA A 430 42.39 -34.68 6.25
C ALA A 430 42.63 -35.58 7.48
N SER A 431 42.95 -34.99 8.65
CA SER A 431 42.56 -35.46 10.00
C SER A 431 43.26 -34.68 11.13
N VAL A 432 42.57 -34.52 12.28
CA VAL A 432 43.05 -34.55 13.70
C VAL A 432 41.91 -34.07 14.63
N VAL A 433 41.74 -34.71 15.80
CA VAL A 433 40.63 -34.59 16.79
C VAL A 433 41.21 -34.87 18.20
N GLU A 434 40.77 -34.37 19.36
CA GLU A 434 39.57 -33.60 19.79
C GLU A 434 39.96 -32.28 20.51
N GLY A 435 39.06 -31.62 21.25
CA GLY A 435 39.40 -30.44 22.05
C GLY A 435 38.27 -29.69 22.79
N ARG A 436 37.57 -30.34 23.74
CA ARG A 436 36.58 -29.80 24.70
C ARG A 436 35.20 -29.39 24.14
N ALA A 437 34.24 -30.31 24.20
CA ALA A 437 32.83 -29.96 24.33
C ALA A 437 32.45 -29.57 25.79
N LYS A 438 31.71 -28.46 25.97
CA LYS A 438 30.69 -28.20 27.04
C LYS A 438 30.16 -26.74 27.04
N ALA A 439 29.42 -26.32 26.00
CA ALA A 439 28.62 -25.07 26.00
C ALA A 439 27.66 -24.92 24.77
N SER A 440 26.95 -25.96 24.31
CA SER A 440 26.40 -25.94 22.94
C SER A 440 25.11 -26.72 22.64
N GLU A 441 24.10 -26.69 23.51
CA GLU A 441 22.78 -27.29 23.18
C GLU A 441 21.73 -26.25 22.75
N ALA A 442 21.80 -24.99 23.20
CA ALA A 442 20.85 -23.93 22.84
C ALA A 442 21.13 -23.20 21.50
N LYS A 443 22.19 -23.58 20.76
CA LYS A 443 22.53 -22.95 19.46
C LYS A 443 22.11 -23.79 18.24
N ASN A 444 22.08 -25.11 18.38
CA ASN A 444 22.08 -26.01 17.22
C ASN A 444 20.75 -25.95 16.42
N GLU A 445 19.59 -25.79 17.09
CA GLU A 445 18.29 -25.73 16.40
C GLU A 445 18.16 -24.59 15.37
N LYS A 446 18.76 -23.43 15.62
CA LYS A 446 18.74 -22.31 14.65
C LYS A 446 19.60 -22.60 13.43
N GLU A 447 20.72 -23.29 13.62
CA GLU A 447 21.69 -23.64 12.57
C GLU A 447 21.18 -24.82 11.73
N VAL A 448 20.54 -25.81 12.35
CA VAL A 448 19.81 -26.90 11.69
C VAL A 448 18.60 -26.38 10.92
N ARG A 449 17.77 -25.48 11.48
CA ARG A 449 16.68 -24.86 10.71
C ARG A 449 17.18 -24.06 9.51
N THR A 450 18.23 -23.25 9.66
CA THR A 450 18.71 -22.39 8.56
C THR A 450 19.48 -23.15 7.49
N SER A 451 20.10 -24.30 7.79
CA SER A 451 20.65 -25.22 6.79
C SER A 451 19.54 -26.03 6.08
N PHE A 452 18.54 -26.52 6.81
CA PHE A 452 17.36 -27.18 6.22
C PHE A 452 16.62 -26.28 5.21
N TRP A 453 16.40 -25.00 5.54
CA TRP A 453 15.80 -24.03 4.61
C TRP A 453 16.66 -23.75 3.36
N LYS A 454 17.99 -23.87 3.43
CA LYS A 454 18.88 -23.78 2.26
C LYS A 454 18.87 -25.03 1.38
N SER A 455 18.47 -26.18 1.93
CA SER A 455 18.43 -27.47 1.22
C SER A 455 17.09 -27.73 0.52
N LEU A 456 15.99 -27.16 1.02
CA LEU A 456 14.62 -27.41 0.52
C LEU A 456 14.16 -26.44 -0.59
N LEU A 457 14.87 -25.32 -0.76
CA LEU A 457 14.66 -24.39 -1.86
C LEU A 457 16.01 -24.21 -2.57
N GLY A 458 16.09 -24.68 -3.81
CA GLY A 458 17.24 -24.37 -4.68
C GLY A 458 17.34 -22.86 -4.86
N GLY A 459 18.23 -22.24 -4.09
CA GLY A 459 18.30 -20.78 -4.02
C GLY A 459 18.55 -20.15 -5.39
N PRO A 460 18.02 -18.94 -5.65
CA PRO A 460 18.29 -18.23 -6.89
C PRO A 460 19.80 -18.06 -7.08
N LEU A 461 20.26 -18.23 -8.32
CA LEU A 461 21.68 -18.15 -8.68
C LEU A 461 22.34 -16.91 -8.04
N PRO A 462 23.56 -17.04 -7.47
CA PRO A 462 24.19 -15.97 -6.71
C PRO A 462 24.26 -14.69 -7.54
N MET A 463 23.64 -13.62 -7.04
CA MET A 463 23.46 -12.40 -7.83
C MET A 463 24.82 -11.85 -8.28
N PRO A 464 25.00 -11.52 -9.57
CA PRO A 464 26.29 -11.07 -10.07
C PRO A 464 26.72 -9.78 -9.37
N LEU A 465 28.00 -9.68 -9.05
CA LEU A 465 28.59 -8.48 -8.47
C LEU A 465 28.92 -7.48 -9.58
N CYS A 466 28.68 -6.19 -9.36
CA CYS A 466 29.00 -5.16 -10.33
C CYS A 466 30.52 -4.93 -10.42
N GLY A 467 31.05 -4.82 -11.65
CA GLY A 467 32.50 -4.70 -11.87
C GLY A 467 33.15 -3.48 -11.20
N GLY A 468 32.41 -2.37 -11.04
CA GLY A 468 32.93 -1.14 -10.44
C GLY A 468 33.06 -1.16 -8.92
N HIS A 469 32.07 -1.72 -8.20
CA HIS A 469 32.03 -1.64 -6.72
C HIS A 469 32.11 -3.01 -6.02
N ARG A 470 32.02 -4.11 -6.78
CA ARG A 470 31.90 -5.50 -6.28
C ARG A 470 30.67 -5.73 -5.39
N GLU A 471 29.63 -4.91 -5.55
CA GLU A 471 28.36 -5.02 -4.84
C GLU A 471 27.34 -5.85 -5.63
N PRO A 472 26.37 -6.52 -4.97
CA PRO A 472 25.30 -7.24 -5.65
C PRO A 472 24.48 -6.36 -6.61
N CYS A 473 24.28 -6.85 -7.83
CA CYS A 473 23.46 -6.17 -8.83
C CYS A 473 21.96 -6.29 -8.55
N VAL A 474 21.19 -5.31 -9.07
CA VAL A 474 19.73 -5.37 -9.10
C VAL A 474 19.25 -5.95 -10.43
N MET A 475 18.34 -6.93 -10.37
CA MET A 475 17.66 -7.47 -11.54
C MET A 475 16.54 -6.52 -12.01
N ARG A 476 16.38 -6.38 -13.32
CA ARG A 476 15.43 -5.48 -13.99
C ARG A 476 14.79 -6.20 -15.18
N THR A 477 13.53 -5.85 -15.46
CA THR A 477 12.78 -6.37 -16.61
C THR A 477 12.60 -5.27 -17.65
N VAL A 478 12.87 -5.55 -18.92
CA VAL A 478 12.65 -4.60 -20.02
C VAL A 478 11.14 -4.38 -20.21
N LYS A 479 10.66 -3.17 -19.93
CA LYS A 479 9.27 -2.74 -20.14
C LYS A 479 9.02 -2.01 -21.48
N LYS A 480 10.07 -1.69 -22.24
CA LYS A 480 9.97 -0.98 -23.53
C LYS A 480 9.57 -1.98 -24.64
N PRO A 481 8.57 -1.67 -25.50
CA PRO A 481 8.24 -2.50 -26.66
C PRO A 481 9.46 -2.72 -27.59
N GLY A 482 9.60 -3.95 -28.07
CA GLY A 482 10.70 -4.37 -28.96
C GLY A 482 11.17 -5.81 -28.66
N PRO A 483 12.21 -6.31 -29.35
CA PRO A 483 12.64 -7.72 -29.29
C PRO A 483 13.10 -8.21 -27.91
N ASN A 484 13.32 -7.30 -26.96
CA ASN A 484 13.75 -7.62 -25.59
C ASN A 484 12.64 -7.43 -24.55
N LEU A 485 11.41 -7.07 -24.92
CA LEU A 485 10.29 -6.88 -23.98
C LEU A 485 10.13 -8.13 -23.10
N GLY A 486 10.02 -7.94 -21.78
CA GLY A 486 9.93 -9.02 -20.81
C GLY A 486 11.25 -9.69 -20.43
N ARG A 487 12.36 -9.49 -21.16
CA ARG A 487 13.67 -10.06 -20.77
C ARG A 487 14.22 -9.42 -19.50
N HIS A 488 14.91 -10.23 -18.70
CA HIS A 488 15.59 -9.79 -17.48
C HIS A 488 17.07 -9.48 -17.70
N PHE A 489 17.59 -8.48 -16.98
CA PHE A 489 19.01 -8.13 -16.95
C PHE A 489 19.41 -7.64 -15.55
N TYR A 490 20.68 -7.78 -15.21
CA TYR A 490 21.31 -7.26 -14.01
C TYR A 490 22.04 -5.96 -14.31
N MET A 491 22.00 -5.02 -13.38
CA MET A 491 22.76 -3.76 -13.43
C MET A 491 23.24 -3.33 -12.05
N CYS A 492 24.21 -2.42 -11.99
CA CYS A 492 24.70 -1.88 -10.71
C CYS A 492 23.56 -1.24 -9.87
N ALA A 493 23.49 -1.64 -8.60
CA ALA A 493 22.40 -1.31 -7.68
C ALA A 493 22.35 0.17 -7.22
N ARG A 494 23.49 0.88 -7.27
CA ARG A 494 23.63 2.29 -6.82
C ARG A 494 22.74 3.30 -7.59
N PRO A 495 22.46 4.49 -7.01
CA PRO A 495 21.76 5.58 -7.72
C PRO A 495 22.57 6.09 -8.92
N GLN A 496 21.90 6.75 -9.87
CA GLN A 496 22.56 7.40 -11.00
C GLN A 496 22.94 8.83 -10.63
N GLY A 497 24.21 9.19 -10.85
CA GLY A 497 24.76 10.52 -10.64
C GLY A 497 25.99 10.76 -11.54
N PRO A 498 26.84 11.74 -11.22
CA PRO A 498 27.99 12.12 -12.05
C PRO A 498 28.99 10.96 -12.27
N PRO A 499 29.59 10.80 -13.46
CA PRO A 499 30.62 9.78 -13.71
C PRO A 499 31.90 9.93 -12.85
N THR A 500 32.08 11.09 -12.21
CA THR A 500 33.19 11.42 -11.32
C THR A 500 32.94 11.07 -9.85
N ASP A 501 31.71 10.74 -9.47
CA ASP A 501 31.34 10.39 -8.10
C ASP A 501 31.53 8.88 -7.83
N PRO A 502 32.39 8.47 -6.88
CA PRO A 502 32.56 7.07 -6.51
C PRO A 502 31.31 6.40 -5.91
N SER A 503 30.30 7.17 -5.47
CA SER A 503 29.01 6.64 -4.99
C SER A 503 28.03 6.31 -6.13
N SER A 504 28.25 6.85 -7.32
CA SER A 504 27.33 6.75 -8.46
C SER A 504 27.39 5.40 -9.18
N ARG A 505 26.31 5.05 -9.89
CA ARG A 505 26.15 3.79 -10.63
C ARG A 505 27.21 3.60 -11.71
N CYS A 506 28.10 2.61 -11.51
CA CYS A 506 28.99 2.12 -12.56
C CYS A 506 28.22 1.48 -13.72
N SER A 507 28.84 1.44 -14.90
CA SER A 507 28.29 0.97 -16.19
C SER A 507 28.02 -0.54 -16.30
N PHE A 508 28.05 -1.28 -15.20
CA PHE A 508 27.84 -2.74 -15.21
C PHE A 508 26.43 -3.11 -15.70
N PHE A 509 26.39 -3.97 -16.71
CA PHE A 509 25.19 -4.56 -17.31
C PHE A 509 25.47 -6.01 -17.68
N LEU A 510 24.53 -6.92 -17.39
CA LEU A 510 24.60 -8.33 -17.77
C LEU A 510 23.19 -8.85 -18.06
N TRP A 511 22.93 -9.41 -19.25
CA TRP A 511 21.67 -10.10 -19.51
C TRP A 511 21.52 -11.29 -18.56
N SER A 512 20.32 -11.47 -17.98
CA SER A 512 20.02 -12.74 -17.33
C SER A 512 19.97 -13.83 -18.40
N ARG A 513 20.49 -15.01 -18.08
CA ARG A 513 20.33 -16.18 -18.94
C ARG A 513 18.87 -16.64 -18.84
N PRO A 514 18.24 -17.10 -19.94
CA PRO A 514 17.07 -17.96 -19.78
C PRO A 514 17.48 -19.22 -19.02
N ASN A 515 16.62 -19.66 -18.11
CA ASN A 515 16.66 -21.03 -17.58
C ASN A 515 16.03 -21.98 -18.61
#